data_AF-A0A511KPS1-F1
#
_entry.id   AF-A0A511KPS1-F1
#
_cell.length_a   1.000
_cell.length_b   1.000
_cell.length_c   1.000
_cell.angle_alpha   90.00
_cell.angle_beta   90.00
_cell.angle_gamma   90.00
#
_symmetry.space_group_name_H-M   'P 1'
#
loop_
_entity.id
_entity.type
_entity.pdbx_description
1 polymer ?
#
loop_
_entity_poly.entity_id
_entity_poly.type
_entity_poly.pdbx_seq_one_letter_code
_entity_poly.pdbx_strand_id
1 'polypeptide(L)' 'MHPPLANHQQSSCTEVMQALKQCHDANPWMKFAGACNSQKHALNMCLREDRLERTRKNQEAAKEKRKVVEQRWKELEEE' A
#
# COMPACT_ATOMS: atom_id res chain seq x y z
N MET A 1 0.38 15.97 0.30
CA MET A 1 0.07 15.17 -0.90
C MET A 1 0.27 13.70 -0.56
N HIS A 2 -0.71 12.84 -0.83
CA HIS A 2 -0.60 11.37 -0.70
C HIS A 2 -0.16 10.77 -2.06
N PRO A 3 0.34 9.52 -2.12
CA PRO A 3 0.62 8.85 -3.39
C PRO A 3 -0.64 8.76 -4.27
N PRO A 4 -0.52 8.67 -5.60
CA PRO A 4 -1.68 8.47 -6.49
C PRO A 4 -2.54 7.30 -6.01
N LEU A 5 -3.82 7.56 -5.81
CA LEU A 5 -4.78 6.55 -5.35
C LEU A 5 -5.40 5.89 -6.59
N ALA A 6 -5.26 4.58 -6.70
CA ALA A 6 -5.92 3.76 -7.69
C ALA A 6 -6.93 2.88 -6.94
N ASN A 7 -8.22 3.21 -7.02
CA ASN A 7 -9.28 2.56 -6.23
C ASN A 7 -9.24 1.02 -6.27
N HIS A 8 -8.79 0.41 -7.38
CA HIS A 8 -8.68 -1.05 -7.50
C HIS A 8 -7.55 -1.66 -6.64
N GLN A 9 -6.53 -0.89 -6.30
CA GLN A 9 -5.34 -1.33 -5.56
C GLN A 9 -5.50 -1.19 -4.05
N GLN A 10 -6.29 -0.21 -3.60
CA GLN A 10 -6.39 0.19 -2.19
C GLN A 10 -7.81 0.01 -1.66
N SER A 11 -8.48 -1.09 -2.03
CA SER A 11 -9.87 -1.36 -1.62
C SER A 11 -10.07 -1.29 -0.10
N SER A 12 -9.05 -1.70 0.69
CA SER A 12 -9.04 -1.63 2.16
C SER A 12 -9.04 -0.19 2.72
N CYS A 13 -8.59 0.80 1.95
CA CYS A 13 -8.51 2.20 2.40
C CYS A 13 -9.66 3.07 1.86
N THR A 14 -10.65 2.49 1.19
CA THR A 14 -11.72 3.22 0.49
C THR A 14 -12.49 4.15 1.44
N GLU A 15 -12.82 3.70 2.65
CA GLU A 15 -13.58 4.49 3.62
C GLU A 15 -12.79 5.75 4.07
N VAL A 16 -11.51 5.60 4.35
CA VAL A 16 -10.65 6.71 4.78
C VAL A 16 -10.36 7.68 3.63
N MET A 17 -10.26 7.16 2.40
CA MET A 17 -10.19 7.98 1.19
C MET A 17 -11.45 8.82 1.00
N GLN A 18 -12.63 8.24 1.20
CA GLN A 18 -13.90 8.96 1.13
C GLN A 18 -13.98 10.04 2.21
N ALA A 19 -13.56 9.75 3.44
CA ALA A 19 -13.52 10.74 4.52
C ALA A 19 -12.62 11.95 4.19
N LEU A 20 -11.43 11.71 3.63
CA LEU A 20 -10.56 12.78 3.17
C LEU A 20 -11.18 13.57 2.01
N LYS A 21 -11.82 12.88 1.06
CA LYS A 21 -12.51 13.52 -0.07
C LYS A 21 -13.66 14.42 0.42
N GLN A 22 -14.50 13.94 1.32
CA GLN A 22 -15.59 14.72 1.91
C GLN A 22 -15.05 15.97 2.62
N CYS A 23 -13.94 15.85 3.37
CA CYS A 23 -13.31 17.00 4.00
C CYS A 23 -12.82 18.03 2.96
N HIS A 24 -12.18 17.57 1.87
CA HIS A 24 -11.72 18.45 0.79
C HIS A 24 -12.87 19.13 0.03
N ASP A 25 -13.99 18.42 -0.17
CA ASP A 25 -15.18 18.94 -0.86
C ASP A 25 -15.87 20.00 0.02
N ALA A 26 -15.92 19.77 1.35
CA ALA A 26 -16.45 20.74 2.31
C ALA A 26 -15.52 21.95 2.54
N ASN A 27 -14.21 21.81 2.29
CA ASN A 27 -13.19 22.81 2.58
C ASN A 27 -12.29 23.11 1.36
N PRO A 28 -12.79 23.65 0.25
CA PRO A 28 -12.05 23.74 -1.01
C PRO A 28 -10.75 24.56 -0.92
N TRP A 29 -10.72 25.59 -0.08
CA TRP A 29 -9.56 26.45 0.15
C TRP A 29 -8.77 26.02 1.39
N MET A 30 -9.46 25.71 2.49
CA MET A 30 -8.84 25.36 3.77
C MET A 30 -8.17 23.97 3.75
N LYS A 31 -8.48 23.11 2.77
CA LYS A 31 -7.72 21.87 2.54
C LYS A 31 -6.23 22.12 2.28
N PHE A 32 -5.88 23.26 1.67
CA PHE A 32 -4.48 23.65 1.43
C PHE A 32 -3.82 24.23 2.69
N ALA A 33 -4.62 24.82 3.59
CA ALA A 33 -4.17 25.32 4.89
C ALA A 33 -4.06 24.22 5.98
N GLY A 34 -4.39 22.97 5.65
CA GLY A 34 -4.23 21.83 6.55
C GLY A 34 -5.46 21.47 7.39
N ALA A 35 -6.65 22.00 7.08
CA ALA A 35 -7.89 21.69 7.81
C ALA A 35 -8.26 20.19 7.81
N CYS A 36 -7.77 19.42 6.82
CA CYS A 36 -8.04 18.00 6.66
C CYS A 36 -6.87 17.09 7.07
N ASN A 37 -5.97 17.58 7.94
CA ASN A 37 -4.74 16.86 8.29
C ASN A 37 -5.00 15.55 9.06
N SER A 38 -6.06 15.47 9.87
CA SER A 38 -6.41 14.25 10.60
C SER A 38 -6.86 13.13 9.65
N GLN A 39 -7.75 13.43 8.71
CA GLN A 39 -8.21 12.47 7.69
C GLN A 39 -7.05 12.05 6.78
N LYS A 40 -6.18 13.01 6.42
CA LYS A 40 -4.96 12.74 5.65
C LYS A 40 -4.00 11.83 6.42
N HIS A 41 -3.84 12.02 7.72
CA HIS A 41 -3.02 11.16 8.56
C HIS A 41 -3.57 9.74 8.61
N ALA A 42 -4.89 9.58 8.83
CA ALA A 42 -5.54 8.29 8.78
C ALA A 42 -5.32 7.57 7.44
N LEU A 43 -5.45 8.29 6.32
CA LEU A 43 -5.20 7.73 4.99
C LEU A 43 -3.74 7.28 4.84
N ASN A 44 -2.78 8.09 5.30
CA ASN A 44 -1.37 7.73 5.24
C ASN A 44 -1.06 6.46 6.05
N MET A 45 -1.69 6.28 7.21
CA MET A 45 -1.51 5.08 8.03
C MET A 45 -2.08 3.84 7.34
N CYS A 46 -3.29 3.94 6.78
CA CYS A 46 -3.88 2.84 6.00
C CYS A 46 -3.00 2.43 4.80
N LEU A 47 -2.53 3.41 4.02
CA LEU A 47 -1.65 3.13 2.88
C LEU A 47 -0.30 2.56 3.29
N ARG A 48 0.20 2.91 4.48
CA ARG A 48 1.42 2.33 5.04
C ARG A 48 1.21 0.85 5.36
N GLU A 49 0.08 0.49 5.94
CA GLU A 49 -0.27 -0.90 6.24
C GLU A 49 -0.40 -1.74 4.97
N ASP A 50 -1.11 -1.25 3.95
CA ASP A 50 -1.21 -1.93 2.65
C ASP A 50 0.17 -2.14 2.01
N ARG A 51 1.05 -1.13 2.09
CA ARG A 51 2.43 -1.25 1.61
C ARG A 51 3.21 -2.34 2.35
N LEU A 52 3.08 -2.41 3.67
CA LEU A 52 3.75 -3.44 4.49
C LEU A 52 3.23 -4.83 4.14
N GLU A 53 1.92 -4.99 3.96
CA GLU A 53 1.32 -6.27 3.60
C GLU A 53 1.76 -6.76 2.22
N ARG A 54 1.79 -5.86 1.22
CA ARG A 54 2.35 -6.17 -0.11
C ARG A 54 3.81 -6.55 -0.03
N THR A 55 4.58 -5.82 0.79
CA THR A 55 6.01 -6.10 0.97
C THR A 55 6.22 -7.49 1.57
N ARG A 56 5.41 -7.87 2.57
CA ARG A 56 5.44 -9.21 3.18
C ARG A 56 5.15 -10.30 2.17
N LYS A 57 4.05 -10.19 1.41
CA LYS A 57 3.68 -11.15 0.35
C LYS A 57 4.78 -11.28 -0.71
N ASN A 58 5.37 -10.17 -1.12
CA ASN A 58 6.47 -10.18 -2.09
C ASN A 58 7.72 -10.87 -1.53
N GLN A 59 8.04 -10.66 -0.25
CA GLN A 59 9.15 -11.34 0.41
C GLN A 59 8.92 -12.84 0.53
N GLU A 60 7.71 -13.27 0.91
CA GLU A 60 7.33 -14.69 0.98
C GLU A 60 7.44 -15.35 -0.40
N ALA A 61 6.87 -14.74 -1.43
CA ALA A 61 6.98 -15.23 -2.80
C ALA A 61 8.43 -15.26 -3.31
N ALA A 62 9.26 -14.27 -2.95
CA ALA A 62 10.67 -14.25 -3.32
C ALA A 62 11.46 -15.37 -2.63
N LYS A 63 11.17 -15.66 -1.35
CA LYS A 63 11.78 -16.79 -0.62
C LYS A 63 11.42 -18.12 -1.27
N GLU A 64 10.16 -18.30 -1.64
CA GLU A 64 9.72 -19.53 -2.29
C GLU A 64 10.38 -19.73 -3.66
N LYS A 65 10.44 -18.68 -4.48
CA LYS A 65 11.16 -18.72 -5.75
C LYS A 65 12.65 -19.04 -5.58
N ARG A 66 13.29 -18.50 -4.53
CA ARG A 66 14.69 -18.80 -4.21
C ARG A 66 14.90 -20.27 -3.87
N LYS A 67 14.02 -20.88 -3.07
CA LYS A 67 14.10 -22.31 -2.75
C LYS A 67 13.99 -23.18 -4.00
N VAL A 68 13.02 -22.88 -4.88
CA VAL A 68 12.85 -23.61 -6.14
C VAL A 68 14.09 -23.50 -7.02
N VAL A 69 14.67 -22.30 -7.13
CA VAL A 69 15.90 -22.10 -7.90
C VAL A 69 17.06 -22.88 -7.27
N GLU A 70 17.27 -22.76 -5.96
CA GLU A 70 18.34 -23.49 -5.25
C GLU A 70 18.21 -25.00 -5.38
N GLN A 71 16.99 -25.55 -5.28
CA GLN A 71 16.75 -26.97 -5.47
C GLN A 71 17.14 -27.42 -6.89
N ARG A 72 16.72 -26.66 -7.92
CA ARG A 72 17.09 -26.96 -9.31
C ARG A 72 18.60 -26.90 -9.56
N TRP A 73 19.30 -25.98 -8.91
CA TRP A 73 20.77 -25.93 -9.01
C TRP A 73 21.42 -27.16 -8.40
N LYS A 74 20.93 -27.65 -7.25
CA LYS A 74 21.44 -28.88 -6.62
C LYS A 74 21.20 -30.11 -7.49
N GLU A 75 20.00 -30.24 -8.07
CA GLU A 75 19.66 -31.34 -8.99
C GLU A 75 20.62 -31.38 -10.20
N LEU A 76 21.00 -30.21 -10.75
CA LEU A 76 21.95 -30.12 -11.86
C LEU A 76 23.41 -30.37 -11.48
N GLU A 77 23.80 -30.16 -10.22
CA GLU A 77 25.16 -30.44 -9.72
C GLU A 77 25.35 -31.94 -9.38
N GLU A 78 24.26 -32.65 -9.11
CA GLU A 78 24.25 -34.08 -8.78
C GLU A 78 24.14 -35.01 -10.02
N GLU A 79 23.77 -34.48 -11.19
CA GLU A 79 23.79 -35.15 -12.52
C GLU A 79 25.16 -35.04 -13.22
#